data_AF-A0A0E0QFM7-F1
#
_entry.id   AF-A0A0E0QFM7-F1
#
_cell.length_a   1.000
_cell.length_b   1.000
_cell.length_c   1.000
_cell.angle_alpha   90.00
_cell.angle_beta   90.00
_cell.angle_gamma   90.00
#
_symmetry.space_group_name_H-M   'P 1'
#
loop_
_entity.id
_entity.type
_entity.pdbx_description
1 polymer ?
#
loop_
_entity_poly.entity_id
_entity_poly.type
_entity_poly.pdbx_seq_one_letter_code
_entity_poly.pdbx_strand_id
1 'polypeptide(L)'
;MDVHSPLLLPLYIELNCDLMHKSLDLARIDRIVRCSLRSQGVPLPAVEPVPESSVSTVEDRTPEDKQRWWKRGLKAISEGKLAVVLLAGGQEMKSHISSFSPISDREQGLAVLILRDASSIFGVISYVLVCFQSSLILRFMVFFSSDFCSGIGLPSGKSLFQLQAERILCIQKLAAQSTDGTPQIHWYIMTSPFTDEATRKFFESHRYFGLEPDQVTFFQQGTIPCVSADGRFIMETPYKVARAPDGNGGVYAALKSQRLLDDMAGRGVKYVDCYGVDNVLVRVADPTFLGYFIDKGVSAAAKVVRKAYPQEKVGVFVQRGRGGPLSVVEYSEMDAAMTTEINQGTGRLRYCWSNVCLHMFTLDFLNQVTNSLEKDSIYHLAEKKIPSIHGYTAGLKLEQFIFDVFTYSPSTALFEILREEEFAPVKNANGATYDTPDSARLMLLRLHSRWVVAAGGFLTHSVPLYMTGVEVSPLSSYAGENLEAICRGRTFHAPSEISF
;
A
#
# COMPACT_ATOMS: atom_id res chain seq x y z
N MET A 1 -32.97 -2.09 42.10
CA MET A 1 -32.40 -3.38 42.57
C MET A 1 -31.07 -3.51 41.89
N ASP A 2 -30.01 -3.27 42.67
CA ASP A 2 -28.63 -3.50 42.30
C ASP A 2 -28.41 -4.94 41.86
N VAL A 3 -27.76 -5.11 40.71
CA VAL A 3 -27.02 -6.32 40.39
C VAL A 3 -25.64 -5.90 39.91
N HIS A 4 -24.82 -5.44 40.87
CA HIS A 4 -23.38 -5.62 40.77
C HIS A 4 -23.13 -7.13 40.68
N SER A 5 -22.85 -7.62 39.47
CA SER A 5 -22.27 -8.95 39.24
C SER A 5 -20.75 -8.79 39.12
N PRO A 6 -19.97 -9.16 40.15
CA PRO A 6 -18.52 -9.27 40.06
C PRO A 6 -18.17 -10.68 39.61
N LEU A 7 -18.38 -10.99 38.33
CA LEU A 7 -17.95 -12.26 37.73
C LEU A 7 -17.26 -11.95 36.41
N LEU A 8 -15.99 -11.53 36.48
CA LEU A 8 -14.90 -11.72 35.50
C LEU A 8 -13.63 -10.94 35.91
N LEU A 9 -13.20 -11.09 37.16
CA LEU A 9 -11.84 -10.78 37.62
C LEU A 9 -11.57 -11.75 38.77
N PRO A 10 -10.99 -12.93 38.50
CA PRO A 10 -9.53 -13.01 38.55
C PRO A 10 -8.94 -14.06 37.60
N LEU A 11 -8.20 -13.62 36.58
CA LEU A 11 -7.00 -14.34 36.17
C LEU A 11 -5.92 -13.26 35.97
N TYR A 12 -5.47 -12.73 37.10
CA TYR A 12 -4.11 -12.24 37.21
C TYR A 12 -3.22 -13.40 36.77
N ILE A 13 -2.66 -13.27 35.58
CA ILE A 13 -1.61 -14.16 35.16
C ILE A 13 -0.49 -13.98 36.19
N GLU A 14 -0.09 -15.04 36.88
CA GLU A 14 1.26 -15.13 37.45
C GLU A 14 2.26 -15.14 36.28
N LEU A 15 2.42 -13.98 35.64
CA LEU A 15 3.50 -13.68 34.72
C LEU A 15 4.59 -13.07 35.59
N ASN A 16 5.41 -13.93 36.21
CA ASN A 16 6.69 -13.53 36.80
C ASN A 16 7.66 -13.08 35.70
N CYS A 17 7.39 -11.92 35.10
CA CYS A 17 8.26 -11.27 34.12
C CYS A 17 8.09 -9.74 34.26
N ASP A 18 8.82 -9.15 35.19
CA ASP A 18 8.96 -7.69 35.41
C ASP A 18 9.35 -6.90 34.13
N LEU A 19 9.73 -7.59 33.05
CA LEU A 19 10.08 -7.01 31.74
C LEU A 19 8.88 -6.80 30.80
N MET A 20 7.76 -7.52 30.97
CA MET A 20 6.59 -7.42 30.06
C MET A 20 5.64 -6.28 30.44
N HIS A 21 5.47 -6.03 31.74
CA HIS A 21 4.53 -5.02 32.28
C HIS A 21 4.87 -3.57 31.90
N LYS A 22 6.14 -3.27 31.56
CA LYS A 22 6.56 -1.89 31.23
C LYS A 22 6.23 -1.45 29.79
N SER A 23 5.75 -2.36 28.92
CA SER A 23 5.55 -2.08 27.49
C SER A 23 4.11 -2.26 26.98
N LEU A 24 3.18 -2.71 27.82
CA LEU A 24 1.78 -2.98 27.44
C LEU A 24 0.84 -2.21 28.36
N ASP A 25 0.11 -1.25 27.79
CA ASP A 25 -1.02 -0.62 28.47
C ASP A 25 -2.21 -1.59 28.45
N LEU A 26 -2.27 -2.46 29.46
CA LEU A 26 -3.30 -3.50 29.57
C LEU A 26 -4.72 -2.91 29.65
N ALA A 27 -4.89 -1.73 30.27
CA ALA A 27 -6.18 -1.08 30.38
C ALA A 27 -6.67 -0.57 29.01
N ARG A 28 -5.75 -0.01 28.21
CA ARG A 28 -6.04 0.37 26.82
C ARG A 28 -6.37 -0.85 25.96
N ILE A 29 -5.60 -1.93 26.08
CA ILE A 29 -5.81 -3.14 25.27
C ILE A 29 -7.14 -3.83 25.62
N ASP A 30 -7.45 -3.99 26.90
CA ASP A 30 -8.74 -4.53 27.34
C ASP A 30 -9.91 -3.68 26.83
N ARG A 31 -9.78 -2.34 26.86
CA ARG A 31 -10.77 -1.44 26.26
C ARG A 31 -10.94 -1.69 24.76
N ILE A 32 -9.83 -1.75 24.01
CA ILE A 32 -9.85 -2.01 22.57
C ILE A 32 -10.56 -3.34 22.28
N VAL A 33 -10.13 -4.43 22.92
CA VAL A 33 -10.69 -5.77 22.71
C VAL A 33 -12.19 -5.80 23.03
N ARG A 34 -12.60 -5.18 24.15
CA ARG A 34 -14.03 -5.10 24.52
C ARG A 34 -14.84 -4.27 23.53
N CYS A 35 -14.32 -3.12 23.09
CA CYS A 35 -15.00 -2.27 22.11
C CYS A 35 -15.17 -3.00 20.78
N SER A 36 -14.08 -3.59 20.26
CA SER A 36 -14.08 -4.32 18.99
C SER A 36 -14.95 -5.59 19.01
N LEU A 37 -14.95 -6.36 20.10
CA LEU A 37 -15.82 -7.54 20.23
C LEU A 37 -17.30 -7.17 20.39
N ARG A 38 -17.62 -6.05 21.06
CA ARG A 38 -19.02 -5.57 21.18
C ARG A 38 -19.57 -5.03 19.87
N SER A 39 -18.73 -4.49 19.00
CA SER A 39 -19.16 -4.01 17.68
C SER A 39 -19.44 -5.16 16.69
N GLN A 40 -18.96 -6.38 16.95
CA GLN A 40 -19.33 -7.53 16.11
C GLN A 40 -20.84 -7.83 16.22
N GLY A 41 -21.53 -7.82 15.08
CA GLY A 41 -22.96 -8.14 14.99
C GLY A 41 -23.90 -6.95 15.20
N VAL A 42 -23.38 -5.74 15.41
CA VAL A 42 -24.21 -4.52 15.33
C VAL A 42 -24.47 -4.23 13.84
N PRO A 43 -25.74 -4.07 13.41
CA PRO A 43 -26.04 -3.69 12.04
C PRO A 43 -25.28 -2.42 11.66
N LEU A 44 -24.72 -2.40 10.44
CA LEU A 44 -24.11 -1.18 9.92
C LEU A 44 -25.08 0.00 10.10
N PRO A 45 -24.58 1.18 10.53
CA PRO A 45 -25.38 2.39 10.48
C PRO A 45 -25.99 2.55 9.09
N ALA A 46 -27.17 3.17 8.99
CA ALA A 46 -27.77 3.44 7.69
C ALA A 46 -26.77 4.22 6.81
N VAL A 47 -26.27 3.57 5.78
CA VAL A 47 -25.35 4.14 4.80
C VAL A 47 -26.08 4.37 3.49
N GLU A 48 -25.72 5.45 2.83
CA GLU A 48 -26.22 5.83 1.51
C GLU A 48 -25.07 5.79 0.51
N PRO A 49 -25.34 5.51 -0.78
CA PRO A 49 -24.29 5.60 -1.80
C PRO A 49 -23.84 7.05 -1.99
N VAL A 50 -22.56 7.23 -2.35
CA VAL A 50 -22.06 8.57 -2.70
C VAL A 50 -22.61 8.97 -4.08
N PRO A 51 -23.34 10.09 -4.20
CA PRO A 51 -23.90 10.52 -5.48
C PRO A 51 -22.80 10.80 -6.51
N GLU A 52 -22.98 10.36 -7.76
CA GLU A 52 -22.00 10.61 -8.84
C GLU A 52 -21.70 12.12 -9.01
N SER A 53 -22.69 12.98 -8.80
CA SER A 53 -22.56 14.45 -8.87
C SER A 53 -21.63 15.06 -7.81
N SER A 54 -21.30 14.30 -6.76
CA SER A 54 -20.36 14.73 -5.71
C SER A 54 -18.92 14.28 -5.96
N VAL A 55 -18.71 13.47 -7.01
CA VAL A 55 -17.40 12.93 -7.39
C VAL A 55 -16.89 13.67 -8.63
N SER A 56 -15.59 13.98 -8.66
CA SER A 56 -14.97 14.47 -9.90
C SER A 56 -14.72 13.28 -10.84
N THR A 57 -15.69 12.99 -11.72
CA THR A 57 -15.64 11.84 -12.63
C THR A 57 -14.65 12.04 -13.79
N VAL A 58 -14.18 10.98 -14.43
CA VAL A 58 -13.29 11.06 -15.62
C VAL A 58 -13.97 11.79 -16.77
N GLU A 59 -15.27 11.52 -16.96
CA GLU A 59 -16.05 12.04 -18.08
C GLU A 59 -16.31 13.54 -17.96
N ASP A 60 -16.49 14.07 -16.74
CA ASP A 60 -16.84 15.48 -16.53
C ASP A 60 -15.62 16.42 -16.53
N ARG A 61 -14.39 15.87 -16.53
CA ARG A 61 -13.16 16.67 -16.45
C ARG A 61 -12.72 17.19 -17.81
N THR A 62 -12.82 18.50 -18.00
CA THR A 62 -12.33 19.18 -19.20
C THR A 62 -10.79 19.17 -19.26
N PRO A 63 -10.19 19.25 -20.47
CA PRO A 63 -8.74 19.47 -20.61
C PRO A 63 -8.24 20.70 -19.85
N GLU A 64 -9.04 21.76 -19.81
CA GLU A 64 -8.75 23.01 -19.11
C GLU A 64 -8.70 22.82 -17.59
N ASP A 65 -9.62 22.03 -17.02
CA ASP A 65 -9.59 21.67 -15.60
C ASP A 65 -8.32 20.88 -15.25
N LYS A 66 -7.99 19.87 -16.06
CA LYS A 66 -6.77 19.06 -15.87
C LYS A 66 -5.52 19.93 -15.92
N GLN A 67 -5.42 20.83 -16.91
CA GLN A 67 -4.29 21.74 -17.03
C GLN A 67 -4.23 22.75 -15.86
N ARG A 68 -5.38 23.29 -15.42
CA ARG A 68 -5.46 24.21 -14.29
C ARG A 68 -4.98 23.53 -13.01
N TRP A 69 -5.46 22.33 -12.72
CA TRP A 69 -5.05 21.58 -11.54
C TRP A 69 -3.59 21.15 -11.61
N TRP A 70 -3.12 20.65 -12.76
CA TRP A 70 -1.71 20.31 -12.97
C TRP A 70 -0.77 21.48 -12.62
N LYS A 71 -1.04 22.68 -13.17
CA LYS A 71 -0.25 23.88 -12.88
C LYS A 71 -0.32 24.27 -11.40
N ARG A 72 -1.51 24.21 -10.79
CA ARG A 72 -1.71 24.53 -9.37
C ARG A 72 -0.95 23.56 -8.46
N GLY A 73 -0.98 22.27 -8.75
CA GLY A 73 -0.24 21.25 -8.00
C GLY A 73 1.26 21.40 -8.13
N LEU A 74 1.78 21.57 -9.35
CA LEU A 74 3.21 21.81 -9.58
C LEU A 74 3.69 23.06 -8.84
N LYS A 75 2.89 24.12 -8.81
CA LYS A 75 3.19 25.33 -8.03
C LYS A 75 3.25 25.03 -6.52
N ALA A 76 2.30 24.28 -5.97
CA ALA A 76 2.31 23.93 -4.55
C ALA A 76 3.52 23.05 -4.20
N ILE A 77 3.92 22.14 -5.09
CA ILE A 77 5.13 21.33 -4.95
C ILE A 77 6.38 22.22 -5.02
N SER A 78 6.45 23.16 -5.96
CA SER A 78 7.60 24.04 -6.11
C SER A 78 7.79 24.99 -4.92
N GLU A 79 6.70 25.33 -4.22
CA GLU A 79 6.68 26.08 -2.97
C GLU A 79 6.97 25.22 -1.72
N GLY A 80 7.28 23.93 -1.85
CA GLY A 80 7.60 23.03 -0.74
C GLY A 80 6.40 22.67 0.15
N LYS A 81 5.16 22.79 -0.36
CA LYS A 81 3.94 22.60 0.44
C LYS A 81 3.45 21.16 0.51
N LEU A 82 4.08 20.23 -0.21
CA LEU A 82 3.67 18.83 -0.27
C LEU A 82 4.71 17.93 0.42
N ALA A 83 4.23 17.04 1.27
CA ALA A 83 4.96 15.85 1.71
C ALA A 83 4.23 14.58 1.27
N VAL A 84 4.96 13.47 1.26
CA VAL A 84 4.45 12.16 0.88
C VAL A 84 4.64 11.18 2.04
N VAL A 85 3.60 10.41 2.37
CA VAL A 85 3.64 9.34 3.38
C VAL A 85 3.36 7.99 2.71
N LEU A 86 4.37 7.12 2.68
CA LEU A 86 4.27 5.76 2.18
C LEU A 86 3.91 4.78 3.30
N LEU A 87 2.88 3.96 3.10
CA LEU A 87 2.50 2.88 3.99
C LEU A 87 3.19 1.58 3.56
N ALA A 88 4.34 1.26 4.16
CA ALA A 88 5.15 0.06 3.92
C ALA A 88 5.32 -0.83 5.17
N GLY A 89 4.40 -0.70 6.14
CA GLY A 89 4.41 -1.49 7.37
C GLY A 89 3.68 -2.84 7.28
N GLY A 90 2.95 -3.07 6.19
CA GLY A 90 2.20 -4.29 5.95
C GLY A 90 3.07 -5.54 6.04
N GLN A 91 2.66 -6.48 6.89
CA GLN A 91 3.25 -7.81 6.98
C GLN A 91 2.32 -8.78 6.26
N GLU A 92 2.38 -8.83 4.93
CA GLU A 92 1.72 -9.93 4.23
C GLU A 92 2.37 -11.23 4.72
N MET A 93 1.55 -12.15 5.23
CA MET A 93 2.00 -13.45 5.70
C MET A 93 2.79 -14.07 4.56
N LYS A 94 4.11 -14.18 4.73
CA LYS A 94 5.07 -14.95 3.95
C LYS A 94 4.32 -15.82 2.94
N SER A 95 4.18 -15.33 1.71
CA SER A 95 3.68 -16.16 0.62
C SER A 95 4.53 -17.44 0.69
N HIS A 96 3.88 -18.58 0.95
CA HIS A 96 4.57 -19.87 1.02
C HIS A 96 5.05 -20.23 -0.38
N ILE A 97 6.12 -19.59 -0.84
CA ILE A 97 7.00 -20.14 -1.88
C ILE A 97 7.92 -21.12 -1.16
N SER A 98 7.32 -22.23 -0.68
CA SER A 98 7.95 -23.53 -0.43
C SER A 98 6.98 -24.44 0.32
N SER A 99 5.88 -24.85 -0.32
CA SER A 99 5.24 -26.13 0.04
C SER A 99 5.57 -27.15 -1.05
N PHE A 100 6.81 -27.66 -1.03
CA PHE A 100 7.02 -29.01 -1.54
C PHE A 100 6.52 -29.95 -0.45
N SER A 101 5.27 -30.39 -0.58
CA SER A 101 4.80 -31.57 0.14
C SER A 101 5.61 -32.76 -0.38
N PRO A 102 6.30 -33.54 0.46
CA PRO A 102 6.82 -34.83 0.01
C PRO A 102 5.62 -35.70 -0.35
N ILE A 103 5.52 -36.08 -1.62
CA ILE A 103 4.65 -37.16 -2.05
C ILE A 103 5.11 -38.38 -1.25
N SER A 104 4.24 -38.86 -0.37
CA SER A 104 4.32 -40.23 0.10
C SER A 104 4.12 -41.13 -1.11
N ASP A 105 5.17 -41.78 -1.59
CA ASP A 105 5.17 -43.23 -1.60
C ASP A 105 6.53 -43.79 -2.00
N ARG A 106 6.68 -45.04 -1.60
CA ARG A 106 7.85 -45.91 -1.66
C ARG A 106 8.46 -46.03 -3.07
N GLU A 107 9.75 -46.34 -3.02
CA GLU A 107 10.57 -47.02 -4.05
C GLU A 107 11.17 -46.20 -5.20
N GLN A 108 12.50 -46.03 -5.07
CA GLN A 108 13.54 -46.12 -6.11
C GLN A 108 13.29 -45.46 -7.48
N GLY A 109 14.02 -44.39 -7.78
CA GLY A 109 14.13 -43.88 -9.15
C GLY A 109 15.05 -42.67 -9.26
N LEU A 110 16.32 -42.92 -9.57
CA LEU A 110 17.34 -41.94 -9.90
C LEU A 110 16.93 -41.16 -11.17
N ALA A 111 16.87 -39.82 -11.12
CA ALA A 111 16.79 -38.99 -12.32
C ALA A 111 17.82 -37.85 -12.22
N VAL A 112 19.00 -38.10 -12.81
CA VAL A 112 20.08 -37.13 -13.03
C VAL A 112 19.80 -36.42 -14.35
N LEU A 113 19.64 -35.10 -14.34
CA LEU A 113 19.59 -34.31 -15.58
C LEU A 113 21.03 -33.92 -15.98
N ILE A 114 21.57 -34.56 -17.01
CA ILE A 114 22.84 -34.20 -17.67
C ILE A 114 22.51 -33.28 -18.86
N LEU A 115 23.06 -32.07 -18.88
CA LEU A 115 23.09 -31.22 -20.07
C LEU A 115 24.33 -31.55 -20.91
N ARG A 116 24.13 -31.98 -22.17
CA ARG A 116 25.05 -31.94 -23.32
C ARG A 116 24.24 -31.30 -24.46
N ASP A 117 24.67 -30.27 -25.18
CA ASP A 117 25.94 -30.14 -25.90
C ASP A 117 26.45 -28.68 -25.98
N ALA A 118 27.75 -28.56 -26.23
CA ALA A 118 28.53 -27.34 -26.29
C ALA A 118 29.13 -27.08 -27.68
N SER A 119 29.14 -25.82 -28.10
CA SER A 119 30.21 -25.17 -28.90
C SER A 119 29.75 -23.72 -29.16
N SER A 120 30.34 -22.66 -28.60
CA SER A 120 31.75 -22.30 -28.68
C SER A 120 32.14 -21.22 -27.63
N ILE A 121 33.21 -21.54 -26.89
CA ILE A 121 34.38 -20.71 -26.54
C ILE A 121 34.20 -19.48 -25.60
N PHE A 122 34.83 -19.63 -24.43
CA PHE A 122 35.24 -18.68 -23.37
C PHE A 122 34.21 -18.15 -22.34
N GLY A 123 34.07 -18.95 -21.27
CA GLY A 123 34.42 -18.53 -19.90
C GLY A 123 33.35 -17.85 -19.05
N VAL A 124 32.84 -18.54 -18.02
CA VAL A 124 32.85 -18.13 -16.59
C VAL A 124 32.61 -19.38 -15.73
N ILE A 125 33.38 -19.47 -14.64
CA ILE A 125 33.45 -20.57 -13.66
C ILE A 125 32.16 -20.65 -12.82
N SER A 126 31.56 -21.84 -12.72
CA SER A 126 30.55 -22.18 -11.71
C SER A 126 31.08 -23.33 -10.85
N TYR A 127 31.36 -23.06 -9.57
CA TYR A 127 31.71 -24.12 -8.62
C TYR A 127 30.45 -24.81 -8.09
N VAL A 128 30.32 -26.08 -8.44
CA VAL A 128 29.52 -27.09 -7.73
C VAL A 128 30.30 -27.48 -6.47
N LEU A 129 29.68 -27.40 -5.29
CA LEU A 129 30.25 -27.97 -4.07
C LEU A 129 29.34 -29.10 -3.54
N VAL A 130 29.88 -30.32 -3.55
CA VAL A 130 29.33 -31.50 -2.89
C VAL A 130 30.07 -31.69 -1.55
N CYS A 131 29.31 -31.97 -0.49
CA CYS A 131 29.67 -31.98 0.93
C CYS A 131 30.88 -32.81 1.36
N PHE A 132 31.50 -32.40 2.48
CA PHE A 132 32.13 -33.33 3.43
C PHE A 132 31.57 -33.13 4.85
N GLN A 133 31.57 -34.25 5.60
CA GLN A 133 30.97 -34.47 6.91
C GLN A 133 31.47 -33.57 8.04
N SER A 134 30.65 -33.59 9.10
CA SER A 134 30.89 -33.20 10.51
C SER A 134 30.81 -31.71 10.85
N SER A 135 29.74 -31.38 11.59
CA SER A 135 29.63 -30.26 12.52
C SER A 135 29.94 -28.88 11.95
N LEU A 136 29.01 -28.35 11.16
CA LEU A 136 28.82 -26.91 11.05
C LEU A 136 27.32 -26.64 10.91
N ILE A 137 26.74 -25.92 11.87
CA ILE A 137 25.40 -25.35 11.76
C ILE A 137 25.45 -24.41 10.55
N LEU A 138 24.95 -24.88 9.41
CA LEU A 138 24.73 -24.04 8.25
C LEU A 138 23.57 -23.12 8.63
N ARG A 139 23.90 -21.91 9.08
CA ARG A 139 22.94 -20.81 9.15
C ARG A 139 22.49 -20.56 7.71
N PHE A 140 21.37 -21.17 7.33
CA PHE A 140 20.60 -20.71 6.18
C PHE A 140 20.15 -19.29 6.50
N MET A 141 20.90 -18.32 6.00
CA MET A 141 20.48 -16.94 5.95
C MET A 141 19.41 -16.86 4.86
N VAL A 142 18.19 -17.21 5.24
CA VAL A 142 16.99 -16.96 4.43
C VAL A 142 16.89 -15.44 4.30
N PHE A 143 17.13 -14.92 3.09
CA PHE A 143 16.89 -13.52 2.79
C PHE A 143 15.38 -13.27 2.87
N PHE A 144 14.95 -12.75 4.01
CA PHE A 144 13.62 -12.21 4.22
C PHE A 144 13.63 -10.78 3.70
N SER A 145 13.20 -10.57 2.45
CA SER A 145 12.85 -9.24 1.97
C SER A 145 11.35 -9.19 1.75
N SER A 146 10.71 -8.16 2.28
CA SER A 146 9.37 -7.75 1.88
C SER A 146 9.27 -7.75 0.36
N ASP A 147 8.20 -8.31 -0.22
CA ASP A 147 8.01 -8.48 -1.67
C ASP A 147 8.22 -7.17 -2.46
N PHE A 148 8.11 -6.00 -1.82
CA PHE A 148 8.33 -4.68 -2.40
C PHE A 148 9.80 -4.34 -2.73
N CYS A 149 10.77 -4.97 -2.06
CA CYS A 149 12.19 -4.84 -2.40
C CYS A 149 12.56 -5.72 -3.62
N SER A 150 11.75 -6.73 -3.90
CA SER A 150 11.89 -7.61 -5.06
C SER A 150 11.23 -6.96 -6.28
N GLY A 151 11.87 -7.04 -7.45
CA GLY A 151 11.27 -6.57 -8.69
C GLY A 151 10.07 -7.44 -9.11
N ILE A 152 9.08 -6.86 -9.78
CA ILE A 152 7.90 -7.58 -10.32
C ILE A 152 8.17 -8.23 -11.69
N GLY A 153 9.45 -8.37 -12.06
CA GLY A 153 9.89 -8.90 -13.35
C GLY A 153 9.77 -7.91 -14.52
N LEU A 154 9.91 -6.61 -14.25
CA LEU A 154 10.02 -5.57 -15.28
C LEU A 154 11.33 -5.69 -16.08
N PRO A 155 11.37 -5.25 -17.35
CA PRO A 155 12.60 -5.21 -18.16
C PRO A 155 13.80 -4.58 -17.45
N SER A 156 13.58 -3.49 -16.72
CA SER A 156 14.62 -2.78 -15.95
C SER A 156 15.10 -3.51 -14.69
N GLY A 157 14.34 -4.48 -14.19
CA GLY A 157 14.55 -5.11 -12.90
C GLY A 157 14.23 -4.22 -11.68
N LYS A 158 13.68 -3.00 -11.88
CA LYS A 158 13.40 -2.05 -10.80
C LYS A 158 12.42 -2.59 -9.75
N SER A 159 12.68 -2.25 -8.50
CA SER A 159 11.78 -2.49 -7.37
C SER A 159 10.65 -1.44 -7.34
N LEU A 160 9.58 -1.71 -6.56
CA LEU A 160 8.52 -0.71 -6.38
C LEU A 160 9.03 0.56 -5.69
N PHE A 161 9.94 0.43 -4.73
CA PHE A 161 10.59 1.58 -4.09
C PHE A 161 11.35 2.44 -5.12
N GLN A 162 12.09 1.81 -6.02
CA GLN A 162 12.83 2.55 -7.06
C GLN A 162 11.88 3.27 -8.02
N LEU A 163 10.82 2.62 -8.49
CA LEU A 163 9.83 3.26 -9.37
C LEU A 163 9.19 4.49 -8.69
N GLN A 164 8.86 4.38 -7.41
CA GLN A 164 8.26 5.47 -6.64
C GLN A 164 9.25 6.62 -6.39
N ALA A 165 10.51 6.30 -6.06
CA ALA A 165 11.56 7.30 -5.89
C ALA A 165 11.85 8.06 -7.20
N GLU A 166 11.94 7.35 -8.32
CA GLU A 166 12.16 7.96 -9.64
C GLU A 166 10.96 8.84 -10.07
N ARG A 167 9.73 8.49 -9.67
CA ARG A 167 8.55 9.36 -9.86
C ARG A 167 8.64 10.66 -9.06
N ILE A 168 9.09 10.59 -7.80
CA ILE A 168 9.34 11.76 -6.95
C ILE A 168 10.40 12.68 -7.61
N LEU A 169 11.53 12.12 -8.02
CA LEU A 169 12.58 12.85 -8.74
C LEU A 169 12.06 13.54 -10.02
N CYS A 170 11.25 12.83 -10.80
CA CYS A 170 10.66 13.36 -12.02
C CYS A 170 9.75 14.56 -11.74
N ILE A 171 8.87 14.46 -10.74
CA ILE A 171 7.99 15.58 -10.34
C ILE A 171 8.79 16.76 -9.80
N GLN A 172 9.84 16.54 -8.99
CA GLN A 172 10.70 17.62 -8.54
C GLN A 172 11.34 18.36 -9.72
N LYS A 173 11.81 17.64 -10.73
CA LYS A 173 12.35 18.22 -11.97
C LYS A 173 11.29 19.02 -12.74
N LEU A 174 10.06 18.51 -12.84
CA LEU A 174 8.96 19.21 -13.51
C LEU A 174 8.54 20.47 -12.74
N ALA A 175 8.47 20.41 -11.41
CA ALA A 175 8.12 21.55 -10.56
C ALA A 175 9.21 22.63 -10.57
N ALA A 176 10.50 22.24 -10.65
CA ALA A 176 11.64 23.16 -10.78
C ALA A 176 11.56 24.04 -12.02
N GLN A 177 10.85 23.65 -13.08
CA GLN A 177 10.68 24.49 -14.27
C GLN A 177 9.94 25.81 -13.98
N SER A 178 9.26 25.90 -12.83
CA SER A 178 8.47 27.06 -12.42
C SER A 178 9.16 27.94 -11.36
N THR A 179 10.37 27.57 -10.90
CA THR A 179 11.07 28.24 -9.78
C THR A 179 12.58 28.17 -9.94
N ASP A 180 13.31 29.17 -9.41
CA ASP A 180 14.79 29.16 -9.43
C ASP A 180 15.42 28.14 -8.46
N GLY A 181 14.62 27.54 -7.57
CA GLY A 181 15.05 26.50 -6.62
C GLY A 181 14.77 25.08 -7.09
N THR A 182 15.44 24.10 -6.46
CA THR A 182 15.13 22.68 -6.62
C THR A 182 14.14 22.28 -5.53
N PRO A 183 12.84 22.11 -5.84
CA PRO A 183 11.88 21.71 -4.84
C PRO A 183 12.19 20.30 -4.36
N GLN A 184 12.00 20.08 -3.07
CA GLN A 184 12.18 18.77 -2.43
C GLN A 184 10.83 18.31 -1.88
N ILE A 185 10.40 17.12 -2.29
CA ILE A 185 9.25 16.45 -1.71
C ILE A 185 9.79 15.53 -0.63
N HIS A 186 9.46 15.83 0.63
CA HIS A 186 9.90 15.00 1.74
C HIS A 186 9.11 13.68 1.75
N TRP A 187 9.84 12.55 1.78
CA TRP A 187 9.26 11.21 1.73
C TRP A 187 9.33 10.53 3.09
N TYR A 188 8.20 10.47 3.76
CA TYR A 188 8.04 9.75 5.03
C TYR A 188 7.63 8.30 4.73
N ILE A 189 8.43 7.34 5.14
CA ILE A 189 8.20 5.92 4.89
C ILE A 189 7.83 5.24 6.19
N MET A 190 6.56 4.86 6.33
CA MET A 190 6.06 4.10 7.46
C MET A 190 6.41 2.63 7.30
N THR A 191 7.20 2.09 8.22
CA THR A 191 7.55 0.67 8.30
C THR A 191 6.89 0.04 9.53
N SER A 192 7.00 -1.28 9.69
CA SER A 192 6.67 -1.95 10.95
C SER A 192 7.97 -2.47 11.60
N PRO A 193 7.92 -2.92 12.86
CA PRO A 193 9.05 -3.60 13.49
C PRO A 193 9.58 -4.81 12.69
N PHE A 194 8.79 -5.35 11.77
CA PHE A 194 9.16 -6.50 10.95
C PHE A 194 9.78 -6.12 9.60
N THR A 195 9.58 -4.89 9.12
CA THR A 195 10.06 -4.43 7.80
C THR A 195 11.16 -3.39 7.89
N ASP A 196 11.26 -2.63 8.99
CA ASP A 196 12.10 -1.45 9.11
C ASP A 196 13.59 -1.66 8.77
N GLU A 197 14.24 -2.63 9.41
CA GLU A 197 15.68 -2.86 9.22
C GLU A 197 16.00 -3.24 7.77
N ALA A 198 15.20 -4.13 7.18
CA ALA A 198 15.38 -4.58 5.81
C ALA A 198 15.14 -3.44 4.81
N THR A 199 14.11 -2.62 5.02
CA THR A 199 13.80 -1.47 4.17
C THR A 199 14.91 -0.42 4.24
N ARG A 200 15.40 -0.05 5.43
CA ARG A 200 16.50 0.93 5.57
C ARG A 200 17.76 0.48 4.85
N LYS A 201 18.19 -0.77 5.09
CA LYS A 201 19.36 -1.36 4.40
C LYS A 201 19.19 -1.41 2.88
N PHE A 202 17.97 -1.65 2.41
CA PHE A 202 17.69 -1.64 0.97
C PHE A 202 17.88 -0.24 0.37
N PHE A 203 17.36 0.81 1.01
CA PHE A 203 17.55 2.18 0.56
C PHE A 203 19.01 2.63 0.63
N GLU A 204 19.71 2.33 1.73
CA GLU A 204 21.14 2.64 1.88
C GLU A 204 21.98 1.98 0.80
N SER A 205 21.75 0.69 0.53
CA SER A 205 22.51 -0.05 -0.49
C SER A 205 22.26 0.45 -1.92
N HIS A 206 21.12 1.08 -2.17
CA HIS A 206 20.76 1.70 -3.46
C HIS A 206 20.94 3.22 -3.47
N ARG A 207 21.64 3.80 -2.47
CA ARG A 207 21.89 5.24 -2.36
C ARG A 207 20.61 6.07 -2.53
N TYR A 208 19.54 5.64 -1.86
CA TYR A 208 18.23 6.27 -1.84
C TYR A 208 17.64 6.52 -3.26
N PHE A 209 18.06 5.72 -4.24
CA PHE A 209 17.60 5.78 -5.63
C PHE A 209 17.79 7.16 -6.28
N GLY A 210 18.79 7.92 -5.83
CA GLY A 210 19.08 9.28 -6.32
C GLY A 210 18.39 10.41 -5.55
N LEU A 211 17.54 10.10 -4.58
CA LEU A 211 17.08 11.09 -3.60
C LEU A 211 18.23 11.38 -2.61
N GLU A 212 18.37 12.64 -2.19
CA GLU A 212 19.15 13.04 -1.02
C GLU A 212 18.69 12.28 0.24
N PRO A 213 19.61 11.70 1.03
CA PRO A 213 19.25 10.94 2.23
C PRO A 213 18.41 11.71 3.27
N ASP A 214 18.59 13.03 3.37
CA ASP A 214 17.89 13.89 4.32
C ASP A 214 16.43 14.17 3.94
N GLN A 215 16.04 13.93 2.68
CA GLN A 215 14.66 14.06 2.21
C GLN A 215 13.82 12.80 2.48
N VAL A 216 14.43 11.72 3.00
CA VAL A 216 13.75 10.45 3.30
C VAL A 216 13.75 10.20 4.81
N THR A 217 12.56 10.04 5.39
CA THR A 217 12.41 9.75 6.84
C THR A 217 11.65 8.47 7.06
N PHE A 218 12.33 7.45 7.57
CA PHE A 218 11.70 6.21 7.98
C PHE A 218 11.18 6.31 9.42
N PHE A 219 9.96 5.86 9.63
CA PHE A 219 9.31 5.85 10.94
C PHE A 219 8.50 4.58 11.12
N GLN A 220 8.48 4.04 12.34
CA GLN A 220 7.80 2.78 12.62
C GLN A 220 6.37 3.00 13.14
N GLN A 221 5.42 2.22 12.64
CA GLN A 221 4.12 2.09 13.27
C GLN A 221 4.16 1.22 14.54
N GLY A 222 3.08 1.27 15.32
CA GLY A 222 2.94 0.47 16.52
C GLY A 222 2.68 -1.02 16.25
N THR A 223 2.61 -1.78 17.34
CA THR A 223 2.12 -3.16 17.30
C THR A 223 1.12 -3.39 18.41
N ILE A 224 0.14 -4.25 18.15
CA ILE A 224 -0.88 -4.65 19.10
C ILE A 224 -0.83 -6.16 19.36
N PRO A 225 -1.11 -6.62 20.58
CA PRO A 225 -1.22 -8.05 20.87
C PRO A 225 -2.31 -8.73 20.04
N CYS A 226 -1.99 -9.94 19.59
CA CYS A 226 -2.97 -10.87 19.06
C CYS A 226 -3.78 -11.49 20.20
N VAL A 227 -5.08 -11.66 20.00
CA VAL A 227 -5.98 -12.25 21.01
C VAL A 227 -6.74 -13.44 20.45
N SER A 228 -7.14 -14.39 21.30
CA SER A 228 -8.11 -15.42 20.95
C SER A 228 -9.53 -14.84 20.85
N ALA A 229 -10.48 -15.62 20.36
CA ALA A 229 -11.89 -15.21 20.24
C ALA A 229 -12.53 -14.81 21.58
N ASP A 230 -12.03 -15.34 22.69
CA ASP A 230 -12.45 -14.98 24.05
C ASP A 230 -11.58 -13.88 24.70
N GLY A 231 -10.74 -13.20 23.90
CA GLY A 231 -9.99 -12.00 24.30
C GLY A 231 -8.69 -12.25 25.06
N ARG A 232 -8.23 -13.51 25.20
CA ARG A 232 -6.95 -13.80 25.88
C ARG A 232 -5.77 -13.55 24.95
N PHE A 233 -4.64 -13.10 25.49
CA PHE A 233 -3.42 -12.96 24.69
C PHE A 233 -2.93 -14.30 24.14
N ILE A 234 -2.53 -14.27 22.87
CA ILE A 234 -1.86 -15.40 22.25
C ILE A 234 -0.35 -15.26 22.51
N MET A 235 0.25 -16.33 23.02
CA MET A 235 1.68 -16.38 23.31
C MET A 235 2.44 -16.96 22.12
N GLU A 236 3.39 -16.21 21.57
CA GLU A 236 4.31 -16.66 20.50
C GLU A 236 5.33 -17.66 21.09
N THR A 237 5.86 -17.33 22.28
CA THR A 237 6.71 -18.21 23.08
C THR A 237 6.22 -18.18 24.54
N PRO A 238 6.70 -19.06 25.44
CA PRO A 238 6.27 -19.05 26.86
C PRO A 238 6.49 -17.71 27.58
N TYR A 239 7.31 -16.82 27.03
CA TYR A 239 7.68 -15.52 27.61
C TYR A 239 7.45 -14.33 26.65
N LYS A 240 6.82 -14.54 25.49
CA LYS A 240 6.61 -13.49 24.48
C LYS A 240 5.17 -13.51 23.94
N VAL A 241 4.48 -12.39 24.05
CA VAL A 241 3.15 -12.20 23.44
C VAL A 241 3.29 -12.10 21.92
N ALA A 242 2.44 -12.82 21.18
CA ALA A 242 2.32 -12.68 19.74
C ALA A 242 1.74 -11.29 19.42
N ARG A 243 2.42 -10.54 18.55
CA ARG A 243 2.03 -9.19 18.15
C ARG A 243 1.92 -9.08 16.63
N ALA A 244 1.07 -8.18 16.17
CA ALA A 244 0.96 -7.78 14.77
C ALA A 244 1.06 -6.25 14.65
N PRO A 245 1.42 -5.71 13.46
CA PRO A 245 1.24 -4.29 13.19
C PRO A 245 -0.21 -3.87 13.47
N ASP A 246 -0.41 -2.65 13.97
CA ASP A 246 -1.71 -2.11 14.38
C ASP A 246 -2.60 -1.63 13.20
N GLY A 247 -2.38 -2.17 12.00
CA GLY A 247 -3.08 -1.80 10.77
C GLY A 247 -2.54 -0.52 10.12
N ASN A 248 -2.93 -0.23 8.87
CA ASN A 248 -2.41 0.95 8.16
C ASN A 248 -2.88 2.29 8.78
N GLY A 249 -3.97 2.29 9.55
CA GLY A 249 -4.42 3.43 10.35
C GLY A 249 -3.50 3.78 11.52
N GLY A 250 -2.57 2.90 11.89
CA GLY A 250 -1.51 3.19 12.87
C GLY A 250 -0.60 4.37 12.46
N VAL A 251 -0.65 4.77 11.18
CA VAL A 251 0.06 5.94 10.64
C VAL A 251 -0.19 7.22 11.45
N TYR A 252 -1.42 7.43 11.92
CA TYR A 252 -1.78 8.65 12.66
C TYR A 252 -1.08 8.72 14.02
N ALA A 253 -1.13 7.62 14.77
CA ALA A 253 -0.46 7.53 16.06
C ALA A 253 1.07 7.60 15.90
N ALA A 254 1.61 6.99 14.85
CA ALA A 254 3.04 7.00 14.54
C ALA A 254 3.54 8.40 14.19
N LEU A 255 2.85 9.12 13.30
CA LEU A 255 3.17 10.51 12.94
C LEU A 255 3.16 11.44 14.15
N LYS A 256 2.16 11.32 15.04
CA LYS A 256 2.03 12.13 16.25
C LYS A 256 3.13 11.81 17.27
N SER A 257 3.30 10.54 17.62
CA SER A 257 4.26 10.11 18.66
C SER A 257 5.71 10.41 18.31
N GLN A 258 6.06 10.39 17.02
CA GLN A 258 7.40 10.70 16.52
C GLN A 258 7.56 12.18 16.12
N ARG A 259 6.57 13.04 16.42
CA ARG A 259 6.58 14.48 16.12
C ARG A 259 6.80 14.81 14.64
N LEU A 260 6.36 13.93 13.74
CA LEU A 260 6.51 14.11 12.30
C LEU A 260 5.53 15.14 11.74
N LEU A 261 4.39 15.36 12.43
CA LEU A 261 3.50 16.47 12.10
C LEU A 261 4.12 17.83 12.41
N ASP A 262 4.92 17.92 13.49
CA ASP A 262 5.70 19.13 13.82
C ASP A 262 6.81 19.34 12.79
N ASP A 263 7.51 18.27 12.37
CA ASP A 263 8.55 18.32 11.33
C ASP A 263 7.99 18.80 9.99
N MET A 264 6.84 18.23 9.55
CA MET A 264 6.11 18.69 8.37
C MET A 264 5.77 20.19 8.47
N ALA A 265 5.27 20.64 9.61
CA ALA A 265 4.94 22.06 9.83
C ALA A 265 6.19 22.95 9.76
N GLY A 266 7.30 22.52 10.36
CA GLY A 266 8.59 23.22 10.32
C GLY A 266 9.18 23.34 8.93
N ARG A 267 8.90 22.39 8.04
CA ARG A 267 9.28 22.40 6.61
C ARG A 267 8.35 23.23 5.73
N GLY A 268 7.25 23.77 6.28
CA GLY A 268 6.26 24.53 5.52
C GLY A 268 5.24 23.67 4.76
N VAL A 269 5.19 22.37 5.03
CA VAL A 269 4.21 21.44 4.43
C VAL A 269 2.79 21.86 4.81
N LYS A 270 1.89 21.79 3.84
CA LYS A 270 0.45 22.04 4.00
C LYS A 270 -0.40 20.84 3.63
N TYR A 271 0.11 20.00 2.73
CA TYR A 271 -0.61 18.89 2.13
C TYR A 271 0.21 17.61 2.26
N VAL A 272 -0.47 16.51 2.55
CA VAL A 272 0.16 15.20 2.76
C VAL A 272 -0.51 14.18 1.85
N ASP A 273 0.27 13.62 0.92
CA ASP A 273 -0.15 12.55 0.01
C ASP A 273 0.19 11.19 0.61
N CYS A 274 -0.83 10.41 0.96
CA CYS A 274 -0.71 9.12 1.62
C CYS A 274 -1.08 7.98 0.66
N TYR A 275 -0.22 6.97 0.54
CA TYR A 275 -0.49 5.83 -0.33
C TYR A 275 0.12 4.50 0.13
N GLY A 276 -0.46 3.38 -0.33
CA GLY A 276 0.06 2.03 -0.12
C GLY A 276 1.20 1.66 -1.08
N VAL A 277 2.21 0.95 -0.57
CA VAL A 277 3.42 0.59 -1.35
C VAL A 277 3.18 -0.36 -2.52
N ASP A 278 2.08 -1.12 -2.49
CA ASP A 278 1.79 -2.24 -3.40
C ASP A 278 1.27 -1.83 -4.78
N ASN A 279 0.88 -0.57 -4.97
CA ASN A 279 0.34 -0.10 -6.25
C ASN A 279 1.47 0.29 -7.23
N VAL A 280 1.68 -0.54 -8.26
CA VAL A 280 2.73 -0.32 -9.27
C VAL A 280 2.46 0.94 -10.11
N LEU A 281 1.21 1.29 -10.33
CA LEU A 281 0.78 2.44 -11.15
C LEU A 281 0.64 3.75 -10.36
N VAL A 282 0.98 3.76 -9.06
CA VAL A 282 0.78 4.95 -8.22
C VAL A 282 1.48 6.20 -8.77
N ARG A 283 0.70 7.25 -9.05
CA ARG A 283 1.22 8.59 -9.34
C ARG A 283 1.57 9.30 -8.04
N VAL A 284 2.75 8.98 -7.49
CA VAL A 284 3.27 9.59 -6.25
C VAL A 284 3.38 11.10 -6.45
N ALA A 285 2.84 11.88 -5.50
CA ALA A 285 2.84 13.35 -5.56
C ALA A 285 2.13 13.91 -6.81
N ASP A 286 1.02 13.31 -7.24
CA ASP A 286 0.27 13.71 -8.44
C ASP A 286 -0.14 15.19 -8.42
N PRO A 287 0.42 16.05 -9.30
CA PRO A 287 0.09 17.47 -9.36
C PRO A 287 -1.38 17.71 -9.71
N THR A 288 -2.01 16.86 -10.51
CA THR A 288 -3.43 17.04 -10.88
C THR A 288 -4.32 16.83 -9.67
N PHE A 289 -4.09 15.76 -8.91
CA PHE A 289 -4.85 15.47 -7.70
C PHE A 289 -4.62 16.51 -6.60
N LEU A 290 -3.36 16.94 -6.38
CA LEU A 290 -3.05 18.02 -5.46
C LEU A 290 -3.71 19.34 -5.89
N GLY A 291 -3.65 19.67 -7.18
CA GLY A 291 -4.31 20.85 -7.71
C GLY A 291 -5.82 20.84 -7.48
N TYR A 292 -6.48 19.70 -7.76
CA TYR A 292 -7.90 19.51 -7.48
C TYR A 292 -8.21 19.67 -5.99
N PHE A 293 -7.41 19.05 -5.12
CA PHE A 293 -7.57 19.13 -3.66
C PHE A 293 -7.51 20.58 -3.15
N ILE A 294 -6.53 21.34 -3.61
CA ILE A 294 -6.38 22.76 -3.27
C ILE A 294 -7.54 23.59 -3.83
N ASP A 295 -7.96 23.33 -5.07
CA ASP A 295 -9.05 24.05 -5.75
C ASP A 295 -10.40 23.85 -5.03
N LYS A 296 -10.63 22.64 -4.49
CA LYS A 296 -11.83 22.33 -3.70
C LYS A 296 -11.77 22.87 -2.27
N GLY A 297 -10.59 23.14 -1.72
CA GLY A 297 -10.43 23.65 -0.36
C GLY A 297 -10.95 22.71 0.72
N VAL A 298 -10.83 21.39 0.48
CA VAL A 298 -11.31 20.34 1.40
C VAL A 298 -10.21 19.90 2.38
N SER A 299 -10.60 19.26 3.48
CA SER A 299 -9.65 18.77 4.49
C SER A 299 -9.07 17.40 4.17
N ALA A 300 -9.83 16.58 3.45
CA ALA A 300 -9.43 15.27 2.96
C ALA A 300 -9.90 15.04 1.53
N ALA A 301 -9.18 14.23 0.76
CA ALA A 301 -9.65 13.71 -0.51
C ALA A 301 -9.14 12.30 -0.75
N ALA A 302 -9.85 11.54 -1.58
CA ALA A 302 -9.43 10.21 -2.00
C ALA A 302 -9.54 10.07 -3.51
N LYS A 303 -8.54 9.41 -4.12
CA LYS A 303 -8.73 8.86 -5.46
C LYS A 303 -9.58 7.60 -5.35
N VAL A 304 -10.49 7.43 -6.30
CA VAL A 304 -11.38 6.27 -6.39
C VAL A 304 -11.35 5.69 -7.79
N VAL A 305 -11.51 4.38 -7.91
CA VAL A 305 -11.85 3.75 -9.20
C VAL A 305 -13.29 3.26 -9.13
N ARG A 306 -13.95 3.15 -10.28
CA ARG A 306 -15.20 2.41 -10.35
C ARG A 306 -14.96 0.94 -10.05
N LYS A 307 -15.86 0.35 -9.27
CA LYS A 307 -15.91 -1.08 -9.00
C LYS A 307 -16.11 -1.82 -10.33
N ALA A 308 -15.21 -2.75 -10.64
CA ALA A 308 -15.16 -3.42 -11.92
C ALA A 308 -16.33 -4.41 -12.10
N TYR A 309 -16.73 -5.07 -11.00
CA TYR A 309 -17.84 -6.01 -10.95
C TYR A 309 -18.38 -6.11 -9.51
N PRO A 310 -19.63 -6.55 -9.30
CA PRO A 310 -20.28 -6.53 -7.99
C PRO A 310 -19.46 -7.22 -6.89
N GLN A 311 -18.83 -8.36 -7.18
CA GLN A 311 -18.09 -9.19 -6.20
C GLN A 311 -16.63 -8.78 -6.00
N GLU A 312 -16.19 -7.65 -6.56
CA GLU A 312 -14.81 -7.18 -6.36
C GLU A 312 -14.54 -6.91 -4.87
N LYS A 313 -13.42 -7.44 -4.35
CA LYS A 313 -13.01 -7.36 -2.94
C LYS A 313 -12.32 -6.04 -2.64
N VAL A 314 -13.10 -4.97 -2.65
CA VAL A 314 -12.64 -3.60 -2.39
C VAL A 314 -13.61 -2.91 -1.47
N GLY A 315 -13.09 -2.17 -0.49
CA GLY A 315 -13.92 -1.24 0.29
C GLY A 315 -14.51 -0.16 -0.61
N VAL A 316 -15.72 0.30 -0.29
CA VAL A 316 -16.44 1.32 -1.06
C VAL A 316 -16.73 2.55 -0.22
N PHE A 317 -16.58 3.73 -0.81
CA PHE A 317 -17.02 4.98 -0.19
C PHE A 317 -18.54 5.04 -0.14
N VAL A 318 -19.04 5.39 1.04
CA VAL A 318 -20.45 5.59 1.35
C VAL A 318 -20.63 6.86 2.17
N GLN A 319 -21.87 7.33 2.26
CA GLN A 319 -22.24 8.45 3.11
C GLN A 319 -23.00 7.93 4.35
N ARG A 320 -22.62 8.39 5.55
CA ARG A 320 -23.32 8.02 6.79
C ARG A 320 -24.55 8.88 6.99
N GLY A 321 -25.70 8.38 6.56
CA GLY A 321 -26.96 9.13 6.54
C GLY A 321 -26.94 10.31 5.55
N ARG A 322 -28.12 10.85 5.25
CA ARG A 322 -28.27 11.93 4.28
C ARG A 322 -27.50 13.18 4.70
N GLY A 323 -26.51 13.59 3.91
CA GLY A 323 -25.69 14.78 4.18
C GLY A 323 -24.63 14.59 5.25
N GLY A 324 -24.44 13.38 5.78
CA GLY A 324 -23.40 13.07 6.76
C GLY A 324 -22.00 12.91 6.14
N PRO A 325 -20.99 12.60 6.96
CA PRO A 325 -19.62 12.43 6.50
C PRO A 325 -19.47 11.19 5.60
N LEU A 326 -18.43 11.21 4.76
CA LEU A 326 -18.03 10.04 4.00
C LEU A 326 -17.32 9.04 4.91
N SER A 327 -17.56 7.76 4.69
CA SER A 327 -16.81 6.66 5.29
C SER A 327 -16.57 5.58 4.25
N VAL A 328 -15.72 4.61 4.56
CA VAL A 328 -15.55 3.41 3.73
C VAL A 328 -16.20 2.24 4.46
N VAL A 329 -16.97 1.43 3.71
CA VAL A 329 -17.45 0.13 4.17
C VAL A 329 -16.57 -0.92 3.51
N GLU A 330 -15.96 -1.78 4.30
CA GLU A 330 -15.10 -2.84 3.77
C GLU A 330 -15.92 -3.93 3.08
N TYR A 331 -15.32 -4.61 2.11
CA TYR A 331 -16.02 -5.63 1.32
C TYR A 331 -16.56 -6.78 2.19
N SER A 332 -15.93 -7.06 3.33
CA SER A 332 -16.36 -8.06 4.31
C SER A 332 -17.59 -7.63 5.12
N GLU A 333 -17.91 -6.35 5.10
CA GLU A 333 -19.03 -5.74 5.83
C GLU A 333 -20.23 -5.43 4.93
N MET A 334 -20.05 -5.47 3.60
CA MET A 334 -21.13 -5.26 2.63
C MET A 334 -22.09 -6.45 2.59
N ASP A 335 -23.40 -6.17 2.63
CA ASP A 335 -24.41 -7.19 2.39
C ASP A 335 -24.61 -7.46 0.89
N ALA A 336 -25.32 -8.55 0.57
CA ALA A 336 -25.55 -8.96 -0.82
C ALA A 336 -26.38 -7.95 -1.62
N ALA A 337 -27.32 -7.25 -0.97
CA ALA A 337 -28.18 -6.26 -1.62
C ALA A 337 -27.34 -5.05 -2.06
N MET A 338 -26.57 -4.47 -1.14
CA MET A 338 -25.64 -3.36 -1.37
C MET A 338 -24.61 -3.70 -2.47
N THR A 339 -24.10 -4.93 -2.44
CA THR A 339 -23.08 -5.41 -3.40
C THR A 339 -23.59 -5.41 -4.84
N THR A 340 -24.88 -5.67 -5.05
CA THR A 340 -25.49 -5.90 -6.38
C THR A 340 -26.44 -4.79 -6.82
N GLU A 341 -26.64 -3.78 -5.99
CA GLU A 341 -27.61 -2.73 -6.24
C GLU A 341 -27.23 -1.87 -7.45
N ILE A 342 -28.19 -1.73 -8.37
CA ILE A 342 -28.03 -0.97 -9.62
C ILE A 342 -28.83 0.33 -9.54
N ASN A 343 -28.19 1.43 -9.96
CA ASN A 343 -28.88 2.67 -10.27
C ASN A 343 -29.67 2.50 -11.57
N GLN A 344 -31.00 2.51 -11.47
CA GLN A 344 -31.90 2.31 -12.62
C GLN A 344 -31.78 3.39 -13.70
N GLY A 345 -31.32 4.60 -13.35
CA GLY A 345 -31.13 5.69 -14.32
C GLY A 345 -29.83 5.57 -15.11
N THR A 346 -28.74 5.10 -14.48
CA THR A 346 -27.42 4.99 -15.13
C THR A 346 -27.08 3.58 -15.59
N GLY A 347 -27.79 2.56 -15.11
CA GLY A 347 -27.48 1.14 -15.33
C GLY A 347 -26.21 0.67 -14.61
N ARG A 348 -25.62 1.50 -13.74
CA ARG A 348 -24.35 1.25 -13.05
C ARG A 348 -24.58 0.80 -11.61
N LEU A 349 -23.57 0.17 -11.01
CA LEU A 349 -23.58 -0.13 -9.57
C LEU A 349 -23.75 1.15 -8.76
N ARG A 350 -24.65 1.10 -7.78
CA ARG A 350 -24.95 2.24 -6.90
C ARG A 350 -23.83 2.46 -5.88
N TYR A 351 -23.24 1.37 -5.36
CA TYR A 351 -22.07 1.39 -4.48
C TYR A 351 -20.81 1.05 -5.29
N CYS A 352 -20.27 2.05 -5.99
CA CYS A 352 -19.25 1.82 -7.01
C CYS A 352 -17.91 2.53 -6.79
N TRP A 353 -17.79 3.41 -5.80
CA TRP A 353 -16.57 4.19 -5.60
C TRP A 353 -15.60 3.44 -4.70
N SER A 354 -14.73 2.63 -5.31
CA SER A 354 -13.80 1.79 -4.59
C SER A 354 -12.65 2.60 -4.00
N ASN A 355 -12.33 2.33 -2.73
CA ASN A 355 -11.16 2.86 -2.06
C ASN A 355 -9.90 2.14 -2.55
N VAL A 356 -8.95 2.90 -3.10
CA VAL A 356 -7.67 2.40 -3.62
C VAL A 356 -6.47 2.81 -2.77
N CYS A 357 -6.70 3.31 -1.55
CA CYS A 357 -5.64 3.73 -0.62
C CYS A 357 -4.71 4.81 -1.23
N LEU A 358 -5.31 5.83 -1.85
CA LEU A 358 -4.64 7.01 -2.39
C LEU A 358 -5.35 8.25 -1.85
N HIS A 359 -4.81 8.84 -0.78
CA HIS A 359 -5.50 9.86 0.02
C HIS A 359 -4.65 11.13 0.12
N MET A 360 -5.31 12.29 0.11
CA MET A 360 -4.68 13.58 0.35
C MET A 360 -5.30 14.21 1.58
N PHE A 361 -4.49 14.75 2.48
CA PHE A 361 -4.94 15.43 3.69
C PHE A 361 -4.30 16.80 3.84
N THR A 362 -5.00 17.74 4.47
CA THR A 362 -4.32 18.93 4.99
C THR A 362 -3.56 18.56 6.27
N LEU A 363 -2.41 19.20 6.48
CA LEU A 363 -1.64 19.01 7.70
C LEU A 363 -2.44 19.42 8.95
N ASP A 364 -3.27 20.47 8.84
CA ASP A 364 -4.14 20.93 9.92
C ASP A 364 -5.16 19.87 10.33
N PHE A 365 -5.77 19.19 9.36
CA PHE A 365 -6.70 18.10 9.63
C PHE A 365 -6.01 16.92 10.30
N LEU A 366 -4.82 16.51 9.82
CA LEU A 366 -4.05 15.43 10.44
C LEU A 366 -3.71 15.73 11.91
N ASN A 367 -3.31 16.97 12.21
CA ASN A 367 -3.05 17.41 13.59
C ASN A 367 -4.29 17.29 14.49
N GLN A 368 -5.48 17.63 13.97
CA GLN A 368 -6.72 17.57 14.75
C GLN A 368 -7.20 16.13 14.96
N VAL A 369 -7.21 15.32 13.88
CA VAL A 369 -7.88 14.02 13.87
C VAL A 369 -7.15 12.94 14.69
N THR A 370 -5.83 13.04 14.84
CA THR A 370 -5.02 12.08 15.61
C THR A 370 -5.50 11.92 17.05
N ASN A 371 -5.94 13.00 17.70
CA ASN A 371 -6.50 12.97 19.06
C ASN A 371 -7.86 12.26 19.11
N SER A 372 -8.71 12.51 18.12
CA SER A 372 -10.04 11.88 18.04
C SER A 372 -9.95 10.38 17.78
N LEU A 373 -9.08 9.96 16.86
CA LEU A 373 -8.84 8.56 16.55
C LEU A 373 -8.26 7.78 17.75
N GLU A 374 -7.32 8.40 18.46
CA GLU A 374 -6.76 7.81 19.68
C GLU A 374 -7.83 7.62 20.76
N LYS A 375 -8.70 8.61 20.95
CA LYS A 375 -9.79 8.57 21.92
C LYS A 375 -10.81 7.48 21.59
N ASP A 376 -11.22 7.37 20.32
CA ASP A 376 -12.25 6.42 19.92
C ASP A 376 -11.72 4.99 19.82
N SER A 377 -10.41 4.81 19.58
CA SER A 377 -9.73 3.51 19.61
C SER A 377 -10.48 2.44 18.80
N ILE A 378 -10.91 2.79 17.59
CA ILE A 378 -11.61 1.89 16.68
C ILE A 378 -10.58 0.93 16.08
N TYR A 379 -10.79 -0.36 16.30
CA TYR A 379 -10.02 -1.45 15.70
C TYR A 379 -10.96 -2.47 15.09
N HIS A 380 -10.63 -2.86 13.86
CA HIS A 380 -11.29 -3.89 13.09
C HIS A 380 -10.67 -5.24 13.41
N LEU A 381 -11.52 -6.27 13.49
CA LEU A 381 -11.10 -7.62 13.86
C LEU A 381 -10.92 -8.48 12.62
N ALA A 382 -9.71 -9.02 12.45
CA ALA A 382 -9.39 -9.95 11.37
C ALA A 382 -9.01 -11.32 11.94
N GLU A 383 -9.82 -12.34 11.63
CA GLU A 383 -9.49 -13.73 11.96
C GLU A 383 -8.29 -14.21 11.14
N LYS A 384 -7.28 -14.75 11.83
CA LYS A 384 -6.05 -15.28 11.22
C LYS A 384 -5.57 -16.53 11.96
N LYS A 385 -4.76 -17.34 11.26
CA LYS A 385 -3.90 -18.33 11.90
C LYS A 385 -2.65 -17.64 12.41
N ILE A 386 -2.44 -17.69 13.73
CA ILE A 386 -1.39 -16.94 14.42
C ILE A 386 -0.38 -17.93 15.01
N PRO A 387 0.93 -17.78 14.71
CA PRO A 387 1.97 -18.58 15.36
C PRO A 387 1.90 -18.47 16.88
N SER A 388 1.97 -19.61 17.56
CA SER A 388 1.88 -19.70 19.01
C SER A 388 2.79 -20.78 19.60
N ILE A 389 2.86 -20.84 20.93
CA ILE A 389 3.53 -21.93 21.66
C ILE A 389 3.03 -23.34 21.31
N HIS A 390 1.82 -23.44 20.73
CA HIS A 390 1.22 -24.71 20.30
C HIS A 390 1.30 -24.90 18.77
N GLY A 391 2.21 -24.20 18.09
CA GLY A 391 2.33 -24.18 16.64
C GLY A 391 1.52 -23.03 16.05
N TYR A 392 0.24 -23.27 15.74
CA TYR A 392 -0.66 -22.25 15.22
C TYR A 392 -2.00 -22.28 15.93
N THR A 393 -2.54 -21.10 16.24
CA THR A 393 -3.83 -20.94 16.89
C THR A 393 -4.70 -19.98 16.07
N ALA A 394 -6.00 -20.28 15.96
CA ALA A 394 -6.96 -19.34 15.42
C ALA A 394 -7.10 -18.16 16.38
N GLY A 395 -6.94 -16.94 15.88
CA GLY A 395 -7.02 -15.74 16.69
C GLY A 395 -7.38 -14.51 15.87
N LEU A 396 -7.52 -13.41 16.57
CA LEU A 396 -7.89 -12.11 16.05
C LEU A 396 -6.67 -11.20 16.03
N LYS A 397 -6.42 -10.61 14.85
CA LYS A 397 -5.61 -9.42 14.71
C LYS A 397 -6.52 -8.20 14.78
N LEU A 398 -6.05 -7.16 15.45
CA LEU A 398 -6.75 -5.89 15.59
C LEU A 398 -6.04 -4.87 14.72
N GLU A 399 -6.76 -4.27 13.78
CA GLU A 399 -6.18 -3.36 12.80
C GLU A 399 -6.97 -2.05 12.75
N GLN A 400 -6.29 -0.92 12.79
CA GLN A 400 -6.88 0.37 12.43
C GLN A 400 -6.77 0.55 10.92
N PHE A 401 -7.79 1.15 10.31
CA PHE A 401 -7.76 1.46 8.89
C PHE A 401 -7.53 2.95 8.63
N ILE A 402 -6.65 3.25 7.68
CA ILE A 402 -6.31 4.63 7.30
C ILE A 402 -7.55 5.43 6.88
N PHE A 403 -8.54 4.78 6.26
CA PHE A 403 -9.75 5.45 5.80
C PHE A 403 -10.78 5.73 6.92
N ASP A 404 -10.61 5.21 8.14
CA ASP A 404 -11.54 5.52 9.24
C ASP A 404 -11.56 7.02 9.56
N VAL A 405 -10.46 7.71 9.22
CA VAL A 405 -10.28 9.16 9.33
C VAL A 405 -11.36 9.96 8.62
N PHE A 406 -11.94 9.45 7.52
CA PHE A 406 -12.89 10.20 6.70
C PHE A 406 -14.18 10.57 7.45
N THR A 407 -14.56 9.75 8.45
CA THR A 407 -15.71 10.01 9.33
C THR A 407 -15.54 11.32 10.13
N TYR A 408 -14.30 11.72 10.39
CA TYR A 408 -13.95 12.91 11.17
C TYR A 408 -13.66 14.12 10.28
N SER A 409 -13.57 13.94 8.97
CA SER A 409 -13.23 15.01 8.05
C SER A 409 -14.41 15.99 7.93
N PRO A 410 -14.19 17.30 8.14
CA PRO A 410 -15.26 18.29 7.95
C PRO A 410 -15.67 18.43 6.49
N SER A 411 -14.78 18.08 5.55
CA SER A 411 -15.04 18.10 4.12
C SER A 411 -14.15 17.11 3.39
N THR A 412 -14.77 16.27 2.56
CA THR A 412 -14.09 15.23 1.79
C THR A 412 -14.50 15.31 0.33
N ALA A 413 -13.52 15.24 -0.58
CA ALA A 413 -13.76 15.14 -2.02
C ALA A 413 -13.30 13.78 -2.58
N LEU A 414 -14.06 13.21 -3.51
CA LEU A 414 -13.65 12.02 -4.26
C LEU A 414 -13.23 12.40 -5.67
N PHE A 415 -12.10 11.85 -6.12
CA PHE A 415 -11.51 12.09 -7.42
C PHE A 415 -11.42 10.76 -8.19
N GLU A 416 -12.25 10.57 -9.21
CA GLU A 416 -12.18 9.34 -10.00
C GLU A 416 -10.83 9.25 -10.73
N ILE A 417 -10.30 8.05 -10.90
CA ILE A 417 -9.14 7.78 -11.75
C ILE A 417 -9.41 6.58 -12.66
N LEU A 418 -8.68 6.50 -13.77
CA LEU A 418 -8.69 5.32 -14.64
C LEU A 418 -7.81 4.24 -14.03
N ARG A 419 -8.38 3.05 -13.82
CA ARG A 419 -7.68 1.91 -13.20
C ARG A 419 -6.41 1.56 -13.96
N GLU A 420 -6.51 1.48 -15.28
CA GLU A 420 -5.42 1.14 -16.19
C GLU A 420 -4.32 2.22 -16.30
N GLU A 421 -4.48 3.36 -15.63
CA GLU A 421 -3.45 4.40 -15.54
C GLU A 421 -2.84 4.53 -14.16
N GLU A 422 -3.60 4.22 -13.10
CA GLU A 422 -3.22 4.62 -11.74
C GLU A 422 -3.40 3.54 -10.67
N PHE A 423 -3.98 2.37 -10.97
CA PHE A 423 -4.24 1.32 -9.98
C PHE A 423 -3.94 -0.10 -10.47
N ALA A 424 -2.78 -0.61 -10.07
CA ALA A 424 -2.37 -2.00 -10.26
C ALA A 424 -1.69 -2.54 -8.98
N PRO A 425 -2.47 -2.98 -7.98
CA PRO A 425 -1.94 -3.47 -6.71
C PRO A 425 -1.30 -4.86 -6.86
N VAL A 426 -0.33 -5.15 -5.99
CA VAL A 426 0.28 -6.47 -5.81
C VAL A 426 -0.06 -6.98 -4.42
N LYS A 427 -1.04 -7.89 -4.34
CA LYS A 427 -1.58 -8.47 -3.09
C LYS A 427 -1.44 -9.99 -3.02
N ASN A 428 -1.22 -10.64 -4.16
CA ASN A 428 -1.19 -12.09 -4.27
C ASN A 428 0.05 -12.56 -5.03
N ALA A 429 0.53 -13.77 -4.75
CA ALA A 429 1.59 -14.39 -5.52
C ALA A 429 1.14 -14.76 -6.94
N ASN A 430 2.10 -14.88 -7.87
CA ASN A 430 1.82 -15.41 -9.21
C ASN A 430 1.16 -16.80 -9.12
N GLY A 431 0.14 -17.04 -9.93
CA GLY A 431 -0.74 -18.21 -9.86
C GLY A 431 -2.12 -17.92 -9.23
N ALA A 432 -2.27 -16.80 -8.51
CA ALA A 432 -3.58 -16.28 -8.15
C ALA A 432 -4.30 -15.64 -9.36
N THR A 433 -5.60 -15.40 -9.22
CA THR A 433 -6.46 -14.91 -10.32
C THR A 433 -6.39 -13.40 -10.54
N TYR A 434 -5.97 -12.61 -9.55
CA TYR A 434 -5.91 -11.14 -9.60
C TYR A 434 -4.81 -10.59 -8.68
N ASP A 435 -4.44 -9.32 -8.91
CA ASP A 435 -3.50 -8.53 -8.09
C ASP A 435 -2.16 -9.23 -7.83
N THR A 436 -1.57 -9.79 -8.88
CA THR A 436 -0.28 -10.49 -8.86
C THR A 436 0.84 -9.63 -9.44
N PRO A 437 2.12 -9.96 -9.17
CA PRO A 437 3.25 -9.34 -9.85
C PRO A 437 3.11 -9.36 -11.38
N ASP A 438 2.68 -10.48 -11.96
CA ASP A 438 2.49 -10.60 -13.40
C ASP A 438 1.37 -9.68 -13.93
N SER A 439 0.22 -9.61 -13.24
CA SER A 439 -0.86 -8.72 -13.66
C SER A 439 -0.45 -7.25 -13.58
N ALA A 440 0.23 -6.86 -12.51
CA ALA A 440 0.63 -5.48 -12.31
C ALA A 440 1.73 -5.05 -13.28
N ARG A 441 2.71 -5.94 -13.55
CA ARG A 441 3.72 -5.76 -14.60
C ARG A 441 3.06 -5.52 -15.95
N LEU A 442 2.12 -6.37 -16.36
CA LEU A 442 1.46 -6.25 -17.66
C LEU A 442 0.65 -4.96 -17.77
N MET A 443 0.00 -4.51 -16.70
CA MET A 443 -0.72 -3.22 -16.69
C MET A 443 0.23 -2.04 -16.91
N LEU A 444 1.39 -2.01 -16.24
CA LEU A 444 2.41 -0.98 -16.46
C LEU A 444 2.94 -1.00 -17.89
N LEU A 445 3.34 -2.17 -18.40
CA LEU A 445 3.88 -2.30 -19.76
C LEU A 445 2.87 -1.86 -20.83
N ARG A 446 1.57 -2.14 -20.62
CA ARG A 446 0.50 -1.69 -21.52
C ARG A 446 0.29 -0.18 -21.45
N LEU A 447 0.31 0.41 -20.26
CA LEU A 447 0.23 1.86 -20.08
C LEU A 447 1.36 2.56 -20.85
N HIS A 448 2.60 2.12 -20.62
CA HIS A 448 3.79 2.69 -21.26
C HIS A 448 3.80 2.46 -22.78
N SER A 449 3.30 1.31 -23.26
CA SER A 449 3.11 1.06 -24.69
C SER A 449 2.15 2.09 -25.33
N ARG A 450 1.06 2.45 -24.64
CA ARG A 450 0.14 3.51 -25.11
C ARG A 450 0.84 4.87 -25.16
N TRP A 451 1.67 5.19 -24.16
CA TRP A 451 2.42 6.45 -24.15
C TRP A 451 3.40 6.56 -25.32
N VAL A 452 4.15 5.50 -25.62
CA VAL A 452 5.11 5.47 -26.74
C VAL A 452 4.41 5.65 -28.08
N VAL A 453 3.28 4.96 -28.29
CA VAL A 453 2.48 5.12 -29.51
C VAL A 453 1.91 6.53 -29.62
N ALA A 454 1.38 7.09 -28.53
CA ALA A 454 0.88 8.46 -28.49
C ALA A 454 1.98 9.50 -28.78
N ALA A 455 3.23 9.22 -28.41
CA ALA A 455 4.41 10.04 -28.71
C ALA A 455 4.95 9.87 -30.15
N GLY A 456 4.29 9.08 -31.00
CA GLY A 456 4.69 8.84 -32.39
C GLY A 456 5.76 7.76 -32.57
N GLY A 457 5.96 6.90 -31.58
CA GLY A 457 6.80 5.71 -31.68
C GLY A 457 6.04 4.48 -32.19
N PHE A 458 6.79 3.49 -32.67
CA PHE A 458 6.27 2.22 -33.15
C PHE A 458 6.76 1.07 -32.26
N LEU A 459 5.91 0.06 -32.07
CA LEU A 459 6.24 -1.13 -31.28
C LEU A 459 6.30 -2.37 -32.18
N THR A 460 7.39 -3.13 -32.06
CA THR A 460 7.51 -4.48 -32.61
C THR A 460 7.60 -5.48 -31.46
N HIS A 461 7.15 -6.70 -31.69
CA HIS A 461 7.08 -7.70 -30.64
C HIS A 461 7.19 -9.11 -31.24
N SER A 462 7.91 -10.01 -30.55
CA SER A 462 7.97 -11.43 -30.92
C SER A 462 6.87 -12.28 -30.28
N VAL A 463 6.16 -11.71 -29.29
CA VAL A 463 5.02 -12.33 -28.59
C VAL A 463 3.85 -11.36 -28.58
N PRO A 464 2.59 -11.81 -28.43
CA PRO A 464 1.45 -10.91 -28.45
C PRO A 464 1.55 -9.77 -27.42
N LEU A 465 1.18 -8.53 -27.80
CA LEU A 465 1.23 -7.35 -26.91
C LEU A 465 0.36 -7.47 -25.65
N TYR A 466 -0.60 -8.38 -25.60
CA TYR A 466 -1.31 -8.64 -24.34
C TYR A 466 -0.44 -9.39 -23.31
N MET A 467 0.70 -9.95 -23.72
CA MET A 467 1.67 -10.67 -22.87
C MET A 467 2.99 -9.93 -22.68
N THR A 468 3.17 -8.75 -23.30
CA THR A 468 4.43 -7.99 -23.26
C THR A 468 4.17 -6.49 -23.43
N GLY A 469 5.21 -5.70 -23.43
CA GLY A 469 5.16 -4.28 -23.78
C GLY A 469 6.50 -3.63 -23.50
N VAL A 470 6.52 -2.31 -23.52
CA VAL A 470 7.70 -1.52 -23.19
C VAL A 470 7.54 -0.90 -21.82
N GLU A 471 8.65 -0.71 -21.13
CA GLU A 471 8.73 0.01 -19.87
C GLU A 471 9.32 1.39 -20.13
N VAL A 472 8.61 2.47 -19.82
CA VAL A 472 9.17 3.83 -19.78
C VAL A 472 9.68 4.10 -18.38
N SER A 473 10.95 4.49 -18.26
CA SER A 473 11.54 4.91 -16.98
C SER A 473 10.82 6.14 -16.44
N PRO A 474 10.43 6.19 -15.15
CA PRO A 474 9.83 7.38 -14.55
C PRO A 474 10.70 8.64 -14.65
N LEU A 475 12.03 8.50 -14.74
CA LEU A 475 12.94 9.63 -14.97
C LEU A 475 12.78 10.27 -16.35
N SER A 476 12.23 9.54 -17.31
CA SER A 476 11.96 10.03 -18.66
C SER A 476 10.57 10.65 -18.79
N SER A 477 9.57 10.09 -18.10
CA SER A 477 8.20 10.55 -18.15
C SER A 477 7.43 10.11 -16.92
N TYR A 478 6.70 11.04 -16.30
CA TYR A 478 5.87 10.79 -15.13
C TYR A 478 4.51 10.18 -15.49
N ALA A 479 3.85 10.76 -16.50
CA ALA A 479 2.49 10.39 -16.93
C ALA A 479 2.31 10.35 -18.46
N GLY A 480 3.41 10.19 -19.21
CA GLY A 480 3.43 10.10 -20.68
C GLY A 480 3.88 11.39 -21.38
N GLU A 481 4.16 12.47 -20.64
CA GLU A 481 4.71 13.71 -21.18
C GLU A 481 6.18 13.56 -21.61
N ASN A 482 6.68 14.49 -22.45
CA ASN A 482 8.08 14.59 -22.88
C ASN A 482 8.67 13.38 -23.63
N LEU A 483 7.83 12.45 -24.11
CA LEU A 483 8.29 11.26 -24.82
C LEU A 483 8.53 11.47 -26.32
N GLU A 484 7.99 12.53 -26.93
CA GLU A 484 8.11 12.76 -28.37
C GLU A 484 9.58 12.82 -28.83
N ALA A 485 10.45 13.45 -28.03
CA ALA A 485 11.87 13.57 -28.33
C ALA A 485 12.61 12.21 -28.34
N ILE A 486 12.10 11.23 -27.57
CA ILE A 486 12.69 9.88 -27.47
C ILE A 486 12.08 8.94 -28.51
N CYS A 487 10.77 9.05 -28.74
CA CYS A 487 9.97 8.03 -29.41
C CYS A 487 9.60 8.36 -30.86
N ARG A 488 9.47 9.64 -31.24
CA ARG A 488 8.92 10.02 -32.54
C ARG A 488 9.72 9.42 -33.70
N GLY A 489 9.04 8.65 -34.55
CA GLY A 489 9.64 8.02 -35.73
C GLY A 489 10.57 6.84 -35.43
N ARG A 490 10.66 6.39 -34.17
CA ARG A 490 11.51 5.27 -33.75
C ARG A 490 10.70 4.02 -33.49
N THR A 491 11.34 2.87 -33.68
CA THR A 491 10.75 1.54 -33.44
C THR A 491 11.41 0.87 -32.24
N PHE A 492 10.60 0.39 -31.29
CA PHE A 492 11.05 -0.30 -30.09
C PHE A 492 10.59 -1.74 -30.10
N HIS A 493 11.50 -2.67 -29.82
CA HIS A 493 11.19 -4.10 -29.75
C HIS A 493 10.85 -4.51 -28.30
N ALA A 494 9.65 -5.02 -28.06
CA ALA A 494 9.20 -5.47 -26.75
C ALA A 494 9.64 -6.94 -26.45
N PRO A 495 9.97 -7.29 -25.19
CA PRO A 495 10.04 -6.41 -24.02
C PRO A 495 11.35 -5.59 -23.98
N SER A 496 11.26 -4.31 -23.63
CA SER A 496 12.43 -3.44 -23.43
C SER A 496 12.11 -2.28 -22.47
N GLU A 497 13.16 -1.71 -21.88
CA GLU A 497 13.10 -0.43 -21.18
C GLU A 497 13.43 0.72 -22.13
N ILE A 498 12.73 1.84 -21.99
CA ILE A 498 12.92 3.11 -22.65
C ILE A 498 13.32 4.14 -21.59
N SER A 499 14.53 4.62 -21.71
CA SER A 499 15.12 5.65 -20.85
C SER A 499 15.86 6.69 -21.72
N PHE A 500 16.19 7.85 -21.13
CA PHE A 500 16.96 8.91 -21.80
C PHE A 500 18.44 8.57 -21.90
#